data_AF-A0A969HNP1-F1
#
_entry.id   AF-A0A969HNP1-F1
#
_cell.length_a   1.000
_cell.length_b   1.000
_cell.length_c   1.000
_cell.angle_alpha   90.00
_cell.angle_beta   90.00
_cell.angle_gamma   90.00
#
_symmetry.space_group_name_H-M   'P 1'
#
loop_
_entity.id
_entity.type
_entity.pdbx_description
1 polymer ?
#
loop_
_entity_poly.entity_id
_entity_poly.type
_entity_poly.pdbx_seq_one_letter_code
_entity_poly.pdbx_strand_id
1 'polypeptide(L)'
;MAWRGFDLSMSFYGEGDVDRFNGIRQQFEGMGGAGANYWTTTLDRWTPQNPNTSIPRAVVGNPANNGRFSDRFVESAAFFRLNTWQLGYTIPDALLGKVNYAVSSLRLYVGGQNNLYFFQWSGIDPVNDAYPLPEPSTWA
;
A
#
# COMPACT_ATOMS: atom_id res chain seq x y z
N MET A 1 22.73 10.46 -7.43
CA MET A 1 24.20 10.50 -7.17
C MET A 1 24.89 9.79 -8.32
N ALA A 2 26.03 10.27 -8.83
CA ALA A 2 26.78 9.61 -9.89
C ALA A 2 28.18 9.22 -9.39
N TRP A 3 28.55 7.94 -9.50
CA TRP A 3 29.88 7.44 -9.15
C TRP A 3 30.40 6.50 -10.22
N ARG A 4 31.53 6.84 -10.85
CA ARG A 4 32.20 6.01 -11.86
C ARG A 4 31.28 5.52 -13.00
N GLY A 5 30.36 6.37 -13.45
CA GLY A 5 29.39 6.05 -14.51
C GLY A 5 28.09 5.43 -14.01
N PHE A 6 28.02 4.96 -12.76
CA PHE A 6 26.75 4.57 -12.15
C PHE A 6 25.98 5.80 -11.69
N ASP A 7 24.67 5.82 -11.90
CA ASP A 7 23.77 6.83 -11.36
C ASP A 7 22.58 6.20 -10.65
N LEU A 8 22.18 6.78 -9.52
CA LEU A 8 20.99 6.39 -8.78
C LEU A 8 20.07 7.59 -8.61
N SER A 9 18.81 7.39 -8.99
CA SER A 9 17.69 8.30 -8.77
C SER A 9 16.60 7.59 -7.97
N MET A 10 16.09 8.23 -6.93
CA MET A 10 15.01 7.73 -6.09
C MET A 10 14.08 8.89 -5.74
N SER A 11 12.78 8.66 -5.86
CA SER A 11 11.74 9.61 -5.47
C SER A 11 10.88 8.99 -4.39
N PHE A 12 10.84 9.64 -3.24
CA PHE A 12 9.95 9.28 -2.15
C PHE A 12 8.74 10.21 -2.14
N TYR A 13 7.60 9.69 -1.71
CA TYR A 13 6.36 10.44 -1.56
C TYR A 13 5.63 9.95 -0.32
N GLY A 14 4.98 10.84 0.40
CA GLY A 14 4.22 10.47 1.59
C GLY A 14 3.30 11.60 2.03
N GLU A 15 2.27 11.21 2.76
CA GLU A 15 1.30 12.09 3.39
C GLU A 15 1.25 11.72 4.87
N GLY A 16 1.40 12.70 5.75
CA GLY A 16 1.42 12.50 7.20
C GLY A 16 0.26 13.21 7.87
N ASP A 17 -0.14 12.72 9.04
CA ASP A 17 -1.24 13.29 9.84
C ASP A 17 -2.56 13.39 9.07
N VAL A 18 -2.95 12.27 8.44
CA VAL A 18 -4.17 12.15 7.66
C VAL A 18 -5.00 11.00 8.19
N ASP A 19 -6.23 11.31 8.57
CA ASP A 19 -7.23 10.32 8.93
C ASP A 19 -8.29 10.24 7.84
N ARG A 20 -8.69 9.01 7.48
CA ARG A 20 -9.76 8.78 6.50
C ARG A 20 -10.74 7.76 7.01
N PHE A 21 -11.96 7.88 6.51
CA PHE A 21 -13.02 6.93 6.76
C PHE A 21 -12.87 5.71 5.84
N ASN A 22 -12.74 4.53 6.42
CA ASN A 22 -12.60 3.26 5.72
C ASN A 22 -13.97 2.62 5.45
N GLY A 23 -14.56 2.98 4.30
CA GLY A 23 -15.85 2.44 3.87
C GLY A 23 -15.81 0.95 3.53
N ILE A 24 -14.68 0.43 3.07
CA ILE A 24 -14.53 -1.00 2.76
C ILE A 24 -14.54 -1.81 4.06
N ARG A 25 -13.78 -1.38 5.07
CA ARG A 25 -13.81 -1.99 6.40
C ARG A 25 -15.21 -1.91 7.03
N GLN A 26 -15.90 -0.78 6.90
CA GLN A 26 -17.30 -0.66 7.34
C GLN A 26 -18.20 -1.73 6.70
N GLN A 27 -18.06 -1.93 5.39
CA GLN A 27 -18.84 -2.92 4.64
C GLN A 27 -18.54 -4.36 5.10
N PHE A 28 -17.26 -4.70 5.27
CA PHE A 28 -16.83 -6.07 5.54
C PHE A 28 -16.69 -6.43 7.03
N GLU A 29 -16.77 -5.48 7.96
CA GLU A 29 -16.83 -5.73 9.41
C GLU A 29 -18.19 -5.43 10.05
N GLY A 30 -19.18 -5.00 9.25
CA GLY A 30 -20.52 -4.66 9.73
C GLY A 30 -21.34 -5.87 10.22
N MET A 31 -21.09 -7.06 9.68
CA MET A 31 -21.65 -8.37 10.10
C MET A 31 -23.18 -8.42 10.31
N GLY A 32 -23.94 -7.59 9.58
CA GLY A 32 -25.39 -7.48 9.75
C GLY A 32 -26.24 -8.38 8.85
N GLY A 33 -25.66 -8.88 7.75
CA GLY A 33 -26.33 -9.73 6.78
C GLY A 33 -26.01 -11.22 6.96
N ALA A 34 -26.97 -12.09 6.69
CA ALA A 34 -26.76 -13.53 6.61
C ALA A 34 -26.23 -13.93 5.22
N GLY A 35 -25.28 -14.87 5.15
CA GLY A 35 -24.78 -15.45 3.89
C GLY A 35 -23.81 -14.57 3.09
N ALA A 36 -23.40 -13.42 3.61
CA ALA A 36 -22.36 -12.58 3.00
C ALA A 36 -20.95 -13.03 3.41
N ASN A 37 -19.96 -12.73 2.57
CA ASN A 37 -18.55 -12.87 2.94
C ASN A 37 -18.08 -11.63 3.72
N TYR A 38 -17.21 -11.84 4.69
CA TYR A 38 -16.67 -10.81 5.59
C TYR A 38 -15.16 -10.96 5.72
N TRP A 39 -14.49 -9.92 6.21
CA TRP A 39 -13.05 -9.97 6.44
C TRP A 39 -12.67 -10.98 7.54
N THR A 40 -11.47 -11.54 7.46
CA THR A 40 -10.96 -12.49 8.47
C THR A 40 -10.84 -11.86 9.86
N THR A 41 -10.73 -10.53 9.95
CA THR A 41 -10.80 -9.79 11.23
C THR A 41 -12.08 -10.08 12.02
N THR A 42 -13.18 -10.40 11.32
CA THR A 42 -14.47 -10.77 11.96
C THR A 42 -14.45 -12.11 12.69
N LEU A 43 -13.42 -12.94 12.47
CA LEU A 43 -13.22 -14.16 13.23
C LEU A 43 -12.93 -13.86 14.70
N ASP A 44 -12.31 -12.72 14.99
CA ASP A 44 -12.04 -12.23 16.35
C ASP A 44 -13.23 -11.50 16.99
N ARG A 45 -14.44 -11.62 16.44
CA ARG A 45 -15.64 -10.98 17.01
C ARG A 45 -15.89 -11.35 18.47
N TRP A 46 -16.59 -10.47 19.16
CA TRP A 46 -17.04 -10.69 20.52
C TRP A 46 -17.85 -11.98 20.64
N THR A 47 -17.45 -12.82 21.59
CA THR A 47 -18.20 -14.00 22.05
C THR A 47 -18.06 -14.11 23.58
N PRO A 48 -18.90 -14.89 24.28
CA PRO A 48 -18.70 -15.13 25.71
C PRO A 48 -17.30 -15.69 26.04
N GLN A 49 -16.67 -16.39 25.10
CA GLN A 49 -15.32 -16.95 25.21
C GLN A 49 -14.22 -15.98 24.72
N ASN A 50 -14.57 -14.93 24.00
CA ASN A 50 -13.68 -13.86 23.52
C ASN A 50 -14.25 -12.47 23.85
N PRO A 51 -14.26 -12.06 25.14
CA PRO A 51 -14.84 -10.78 25.53
C PRO A 51 -13.92 -9.57 25.29
N ASN A 52 -12.61 -9.79 25.12
CA ASN A 52 -11.60 -8.75 25.01
C ASN A 52 -11.20 -8.49 23.55
N THR A 53 -12.12 -7.90 22.77
CA THR A 53 -11.90 -7.58 21.35
C THR A 53 -12.58 -6.26 20.98
N SER A 54 -12.03 -5.58 19.96
CA SER A 54 -12.64 -4.39 19.34
C SER A 54 -13.68 -4.75 18.28
N ILE A 55 -13.81 -6.02 17.90
CA ILE A 55 -14.75 -6.48 16.87
C ILE A 55 -16.09 -6.85 17.54
N PRO A 56 -17.20 -6.18 17.21
CA PRO A 56 -18.46 -6.38 17.88
C PRO A 56 -19.08 -7.73 17.56
N ARG A 57 -20.09 -8.12 18.36
CA ARG A 57 -20.83 -9.37 18.15
C ARG A 57 -21.49 -9.40 16.76
N ALA A 58 -21.31 -10.50 16.03
CA ALA A 58 -22.08 -10.78 14.82
C ALA A 58 -23.53 -11.14 15.18
N VAL A 59 -24.48 -10.34 14.69
CA VAL A 59 -25.92 -10.56 14.89
C VAL A 59 -26.65 -10.15 13.62
N VAL A 60 -27.41 -11.07 13.03
CA VAL A 60 -28.24 -10.80 11.85
C VAL A 60 -29.24 -9.70 12.16
N GLY A 61 -29.39 -8.74 11.25
CA GLY A 61 -30.22 -7.55 11.45
C GLY A 61 -29.54 -6.44 12.25
N ASN A 62 -28.36 -6.71 12.85
CA ASN A 62 -27.50 -5.73 13.53
C ASN A 62 -28.28 -4.72 14.39
N PRO A 63 -28.98 -5.15 15.45
CA PRO A 63 -29.83 -4.26 16.26
C PRO A 63 -29.02 -3.13 16.92
N ALA A 64 -27.74 -3.38 17.22
CA ALA A 64 -26.82 -2.39 17.76
C ALA A 64 -26.26 -1.45 16.68
N ASN A 65 -26.60 -1.63 15.40
CA ASN A 65 -26.13 -0.84 14.26
C ASN A 65 -24.61 -0.63 14.25
N ASN A 66 -23.85 -1.70 14.43
CA ASN A 66 -22.38 -1.73 14.48
C ASN A 66 -21.69 -1.32 13.17
N GLY A 67 -22.45 -1.18 12.08
CA GLY A 67 -21.95 -0.71 10.78
C GLY A 67 -22.31 0.75 10.48
N ARG A 68 -22.81 1.52 11.46
CA ARG A 68 -23.10 2.95 11.29
C ARG A 68 -21.82 3.76 11.04
N PHE A 69 -21.97 4.95 10.47
CA PHE A 69 -20.85 5.89 10.39
C PHE A 69 -20.38 6.28 11.80
N SER A 70 -19.11 6.00 12.11
CA SER A 70 -18.49 6.28 13.40
C SER A 70 -16.96 6.29 13.29
N ASP A 71 -16.31 6.81 14.33
CA ASP A 71 -14.86 6.79 14.54
C ASP A 71 -14.22 5.40 14.50
N ARG A 72 -14.97 4.32 14.79
CA ARG A 72 -14.52 2.92 14.62
C ARG A 72 -13.88 2.64 13.26
N PHE A 73 -14.37 3.29 12.21
CA PHE A 73 -13.91 3.11 10.83
C PHE A 73 -13.03 4.28 10.36
N VAL A 74 -12.71 5.23 11.24
CA VAL A 74 -11.72 6.27 10.96
C VAL A 74 -10.37 5.73 11.38
N GLU A 75 -9.42 5.83 10.48
CA GLU A 75 -8.08 5.31 10.68
C GLU A 75 -7.04 6.14 9.93
N SER A 76 -5.79 6.01 10.36
CA SER A 76 -4.70 6.76 9.76
C SER A 76 -4.48 6.29 8.33
N ALA A 77 -4.68 7.21 7.38
CA ALA A 77 -4.28 7.08 5.99
C ALA A 77 -2.90 7.70 5.75
N ALA A 78 -2.11 7.91 6.81
CA ALA A 78 -0.74 8.35 6.68
C ALA A 78 0.08 7.24 6.01
N PHE A 79 0.92 7.64 5.06
CA PHE A 79 1.75 6.70 4.33
C PHE A 79 3.06 7.31 3.87
N PHE A 80 4.02 6.44 3.59
CA PHE A 80 5.28 6.79 2.97
C PHE A 80 5.67 5.71 1.96
N ARG A 81 6.07 6.12 0.76
CA ARG A 81 6.39 5.19 -0.33
C ARG A 81 7.60 5.61 -1.15
N LEU A 82 8.26 4.61 -1.72
CA LEU A 82 9.20 4.79 -2.83
C LEU A 82 8.41 4.83 -4.13
N ASN A 83 8.12 6.04 -4.61
CA ASN A 83 7.32 6.26 -5.82
C ASN A 83 8.02 5.72 -7.06
N THR A 84 9.30 6.08 -7.24
CA THR A 84 10.11 5.61 -8.37
C THR A 84 11.56 5.45 -7.97
N TRP A 85 12.25 4.44 -8.49
CA TRP A 85 13.70 4.34 -8.41
C TRP A 85 14.29 3.92 -9.76
N GLN A 86 15.49 4.37 -10.04
CA GLN A 86 16.22 4.04 -11.25
C GLN A 86 17.72 3.98 -10.95
N LEU A 87 18.32 2.84 -11.25
CA LEU A 87 19.77 2.63 -11.27
C LEU A 87 20.22 2.59 -12.73
N GLY A 88 21.08 3.54 -13.10
CA GLY A 88 21.69 3.63 -14.42
C GLY A 88 23.18 3.36 -14.40
N TYR A 89 23.72 2.95 -15.54
CA TYR A 89 25.14 2.93 -15.84
C TYR A 89 25.38 3.52 -17.23
N THR A 90 26.14 4.61 -17.27
CA THR A 90 26.60 5.25 -18.50
C THR A 90 27.94 4.65 -18.90
N ILE A 91 28.00 4.09 -20.11
CA ILE A 91 29.20 3.44 -20.63
C ILE A 91 30.28 4.50 -20.90
N PRO A 92 31.51 4.35 -20.36
CA PRO A 92 32.61 5.29 -20.59
C PRO A 92 33.00 5.42 -22.07
N ASP A 93 33.37 6.64 -22.49
CA ASP A 93 33.78 6.95 -23.87
C ASP A 93 34.94 6.09 -24.37
N ALA A 94 35.85 5.67 -23.49
CA ALA A 94 36.96 4.78 -23.82
C ALA A 94 36.49 3.41 -24.37
N LEU A 95 35.32 2.93 -23.92
CA LEU A 95 34.72 1.70 -24.46
C LEU A 95 33.94 1.97 -25.75
N LEU A 96 33.33 3.15 -25.89
CA LEU A 96 32.64 3.59 -27.12
C LEU A 96 33.63 3.83 -28.27
N GLY A 97 34.87 4.21 -27.97
CA GLY A 97 35.95 4.31 -28.96
C GLY A 97 36.26 3.00 -29.69
N LYS A 98 35.94 1.83 -29.11
CA LYS A 98 36.12 0.52 -29.76
C LYS A 98 35.14 0.27 -30.91
N VAL A 99 34.05 1.04 -31.00
CA VAL A 99 33.06 0.98 -32.08
C VAL A 99 33.10 2.25 -32.96
N ASN A 100 34.29 2.85 -33.10
CA ASN A 100 34.53 4.06 -33.89
C ASN A 100 33.63 5.25 -33.54
N TYR A 101 33.20 5.38 -32.27
CA TYR A 101 32.30 6.46 -31.83
C TYR A 101 30.99 6.54 -32.64
N ALA A 102 30.51 5.41 -33.19
CA ALA A 102 29.23 5.35 -33.88
C ALA A 102 28.04 5.75 -32.98
N VAL A 103 28.24 5.75 -31.65
CA VAL A 103 27.29 6.19 -30.63
C VAL A 103 27.97 7.22 -29.74
N SER A 104 27.32 8.37 -29.53
CA SER A 104 27.84 9.49 -28.73
C SER A 104 27.69 9.30 -27.22
N SER A 105 26.68 8.57 -26.77
CA SER A 105 26.46 8.21 -25.37
C SER A 105 25.52 7.02 -25.28
N LEU A 106 25.84 6.05 -24.42
CA LEU A 106 25.01 4.88 -24.16
C LEU A 106 24.82 4.70 -22.65
N ARG A 107 23.57 4.63 -22.21
CA ARG A 107 23.18 4.39 -20.81
C ARG A 107 22.24 3.21 -20.72
N LEU A 108 22.59 2.25 -19.87
CA LEU A 108 21.72 1.14 -19.48
C LEU A 108 21.08 1.50 -18.15
N TYR A 109 19.80 1.17 -17.96
CA TYR A 109 19.13 1.41 -16.70
C TYR A 109 18.14 0.31 -16.34
N VAL A 110 17.96 0.12 -15.04
CA VAL A 110 16.90 -0.69 -14.45
C VAL A 110 16.18 0.15 -13.40
N GLY A 111 14.88 -0.04 -13.26
CA GLY A 111 14.08 0.72 -12.31
C GLY A 111 12.73 0.11 -12.06
N GLY A 112 12.02 0.69 -11.10
CA GLY A 112 10.68 0.26 -10.68
C GLY A 112 9.87 1.40 -10.11
N GLN A 113 8.58 1.15 -9.90
CA GLN A 113 7.63 2.09 -9.32
C GLN A 113 6.87 1.41 -8.18
N ASN A 114 6.56 2.17 -7.13
CA ASN A 114 5.78 1.73 -5.96
C ASN A 114 6.32 0.46 -5.29
N ASN A 115 7.65 0.27 -5.29
CA ASN A 115 8.27 -0.96 -4.77
C ASN A 115 8.30 -1.08 -3.25
N LEU A 116 8.17 0.03 -2.53
CA LEU A 116 8.14 0.07 -1.07
C LEU A 116 7.00 0.99 -0.66
N TYR A 117 6.12 0.49 0.21
CA TYR A 117 4.96 1.23 0.69
C TYR A 117 4.78 0.92 2.19
N PHE A 118 4.77 1.97 3.01
CA PHE A 118 4.62 1.88 4.46
C PHE A 118 3.37 2.65 4.86
N PHE A 119 2.41 1.97 5.50
CA PHE A 119 1.16 2.53 5.99
C PHE A 119 0.61 1.68 7.15
N GLN A 120 -0.38 2.21 7.88
CA GLN A 120 -1.08 1.51 8.98
C GLN A 120 -2.57 1.27 8.68
N TRP A 121 -2.97 1.52 7.44
CA TRP A 121 -4.33 1.33 6.95
C TRP A 121 -4.72 -0.15 6.86
N SER A 122 -5.94 -0.45 7.31
CA SER A 122 -6.61 -1.74 7.27
C SER A 122 -7.28 -1.89 5.90
N GLY A 123 -6.52 -2.35 4.92
CA GLY A 123 -7.00 -2.47 3.55
C GLY A 123 -5.85 -2.78 2.60
N ILE A 124 -6.03 -2.42 1.33
CA ILE A 124 -5.02 -2.61 0.30
C ILE A 124 -4.24 -1.31 0.10
N ASP A 125 -4.89 -0.14 0.08
CA ASP A 125 -4.21 1.13 -0.19
C ASP A 125 -4.86 2.29 0.59
N PRO A 126 -4.11 3.01 1.47
CA PRO A 126 -4.62 4.16 2.21
C PRO A 126 -5.07 5.33 1.31
N VAL A 127 -4.55 5.40 0.08
CA VAL A 127 -4.95 6.44 -0.87
C VAL A 127 -6.31 6.10 -1.48
N ASN A 128 -6.51 4.84 -1.88
CA ASN A 128 -7.74 4.38 -2.51
C ASN A 128 -7.87 2.84 -2.53
N ASP A 129 -8.62 2.27 -1.59
CA ASP A 129 -8.90 0.83 -1.56
C ASP A 129 -9.73 0.31 -2.75
N ALA A 130 -10.52 1.17 -3.41
CA ALA A 130 -11.35 0.75 -4.55
C ALA A 130 -10.53 0.63 -5.84
N TYR A 131 -9.47 1.43 -5.95
CA TYR A 131 -8.53 1.42 -7.08
C TYR A 131 -7.10 1.48 -6.54
N PRO A 132 -6.63 0.41 -5.89
CA PRO A 132 -5.33 0.38 -5.26
C PRO A 132 -4.26 0.49 -6.33
N LEU A 133 -3.15 1.13 -5.97
CA LEU A 133 -1.98 1.11 -6.83
C LEU A 133 -1.45 -0.32 -6.97
N PRO A 134 -0.86 -0.70 -8.12
CA PRO A 134 -0.22 -1.99 -8.27
C PRO A 134 0.94 -2.08 -7.28
N GLU A 135 0.79 -2.88 -6.25
CA GLU A 135 1.85 -3.17 -5.30
C GLU A 135 2.66 -4.37 -5.82
N PRO A 136 4.00 -4.32 -5.84
CA PRO A 136 4.78 -5.53 -5.97
C PRO A 136 4.53 -6.33 -4.70
N SER A 137 3.97 -7.53 -4.87
CA SER A 137 3.57 -8.45 -3.80
C SER A 137 4.54 -8.42 -2.61
N THR A 138 4.25 -7.59 -1.61
CA THR A 138 4.94 -7.66 -0.33
C THR A 138 4.41 -8.90 0.34
N TRP A 139 5.31 -9.86 0.55
CA TRP A 139 5.03 -11.14 1.20
C TRP A 139 4.32 -10.89 2.54
N ALA A 140 3.08 -11.37 2.63
CA ALA A 140 2.40 -11.61 3.90
C ALA A 140 3.08 -12.77 4.65
#